data_AF-A0A6J4HNB6-F1
#
_entry.id   AF-A0A6J4HNB6-F1
#
_cell.length_a   1.000
_cell.length_b   1.000
_cell.length_c   1.000
_cell.angle_alpha   90.00
_cell.angle_beta   90.00
_cell.angle_gamma   90.00
#
_symmetry.space_group_name_H-M   'P 1'
#
loop_
_entity.id
_entity.type
_entity.pdbx_description
1 polymer ?
#
loop_
_entity_poly.entity_id
_entity_poly.type
_entity_poly.pdbx_seq_one_letter_code
_entity_poly.pdbx_strand_id
1 'polypeptide(L)'
;MHKIWLIIQREYLVRVRKKSFIIMTLLGPILLAAIMVVPIWLATVSDNTTNTVEVLDESGLFGNTFKSDKETRYIMVSVSLEANKAAFLRTDYTALLYIPQLDINK
;
A
#
# COMPACT_ATOMS: atom_id res chain seq x y z
N MET A 1 41.39 17.27 39.00
CA MET A 1 41.17 16.24 37.97
C MET A 1 40.65 14.91 38.53
N HIS A 2 41.29 14.31 39.55
CA HIS A 2 40.89 12.99 40.09
C HIS A 2 39.45 12.92 40.66
N LYS A 3 38.94 14.02 41.23
CA LYS A 3 37.58 14.08 41.80
C LYS A 3 36.48 13.92 40.74
N ILE A 4 36.68 14.43 39.52
CA ILE A 4 35.70 14.31 38.41
C ILE A 4 35.57 12.86 37.97
N TRP A 5 36.68 12.13 37.90
CA TRP A 5 36.68 10.71 37.59
C TRP A 5 35.86 9.89 38.60
N LEU A 6 36.03 10.15 39.89
CA LEU A 6 35.24 9.50 40.95
C LEU A 6 33.73 9.78 40.82
N ILE A 7 33.36 11.00 40.42
CA ILE A 7 31.96 11.39 40.19
C ILE A 7 31.38 10.63 39.00
N ILE A 8 32.10 10.57 37.87
CA ILE A 8 31.66 9.85 36.66
C ILE A 8 31.49 8.36 36.97
N GLN A 9 32.43 7.76 37.68
CA GLN A 9 32.36 6.34 38.04
C GLN A 9 31.12 6.03 38.89
N ARG A 10 30.85 6.83 39.92
CA ARG A 10 29.64 6.69 40.75
C ARG A 10 28.38 6.85 39.91
N GLU A 11 28.34 7.86 39.05
CA GLU A 11 27.18 8.18 38.21
C GLU A 11 26.88 7.08 37.20
N TYR A 12 27.91 6.53 36.55
CA TYR A 12 27.79 5.40 35.64
C TYR A 12 27.23 4.15 36.33
N LEU A 13 27.70 3.83 37.54
CA LEU A 13 27.21 2.68 38.32
C LEU A 13 25.75 2.86 38.77
N VAL A 14 25.34 4.08 39.09
CA VAL A 14 24.02 4.37 39.66
C VAL A 14 22.94 4.63 38.60
N ARG A 15 23.27 5.28 37.48
CA ARG A 15 22.30 5.58 36.41
C ARG A 15 22.53 4.72 35.18
N VAL A 16 23.72 4.76 34.59
CA VAL A 16 23.96 4.15 33.27
C VAL A 16 23.86 2.61 33.29
N ARG A 17 24.35 1.94 34.33
CA ARG A 17 24.23 0.47 34.47
C ARG A 17 22.82 -0.02 34.84
N LYS A 18 21.87 0.86 35.16
CA LYS A 18 20.50 0.41 35.44
C LYS A 18 19.87 -0.11 34.15
N LYS A 19 19.18 -1.25 34.24
CA LYS A 19 18.46 -1.84 33.12
C LYS A 19 17.48 -0.85 32.48
N SER A 20 16.76 -0.08 33.29
CA SER A 20 15.82 0.94 32.80
C SER A 20 16.49 2.03 31.96
N PHE A 21 17.70 2.47 32.34
CA PHE A 21 18.44 3.46 31.57
C PHE A 21 18.84 2.91 30.21
N ILE A 22 19.44 1.71 30.17
CA ILE A 22 19.86 1.06 28.92
C ILE A 22 18.64 0.84 28.00
N ILE A 23 17.54 0.34 28.57
CA ILE A 23 16.29 0.10 27.85
C ILE A 23 15.76 1.40 27.25
N MET A 24 15.62 2.48 28.03
CA MET A 24 15.07 3.75 27.53
C MET A 24 15.98 4.40 26.47
N THR A 25 17.30 4.33 26.67
CA THR A 25 18.28 4.92 25.75
C THR A 25 18.28 4.21 24.40
N LEU A 26 17.97 2.92 24.36
CA LEU A 26 17.81 2.18 23.10
C LEU A 26 16.41 2.32 22.51
N LEU A 27 15.38 2.36 23.36
CA LEU A 27 13.98 2.52 22.94
C LEU A 27 13.72 3.83 22.22
N GLY A 28 14.33 4.94 22.68
CA GLY A 28 14.15 6.26 22.05
C GLY A 28 14.51 6.25 20.56
N PRO A 29 15.75 5.87 20.19
CA PRO A 29 16.17 5.74 18.79
C PRO A 29 15.33 4.75 18.00
N ILE A 30 14.95 3.59 18.58
CA ILE A 30 14.10 2.60 17.90
C ILE A 30 12.71 3.17 17.62
N LEU A 31 12.09 3.83 18.59
CA LEU A 31 10.79 4.48 18.42
C LEU A 31 10.85 5.57 17.35
N LEU A 32 11.91 6.39 17.38
CA LEU A 32 12.12 7.45 16.38
C LEU A 32 12.30 6.87 14.97
N ALA A 33 13.05 5.77 14.84
CA ALA A 33 13.17 5.04 13.58
C ALA A 33 11.82 4.44 13.14
N ALA A 34 11.07 3.84 14.06
CA ALA A 34 9.76 3.27 13.76
C ALA A 34 8.75 4.34 13.29
N ILE A 35 8.71 5.50 13.95
CA ILE A 35 7.84 6.62 13.55
C ILE A 35 8.16 7.10 12.13
N MET A 36 9.43 7.05 11.70
CA MET A 36 9.80 7.40 10.33
C MET A 36 9.52 6.28 9.31
N VAL A 37 9.82 5.03 9.65
CA VAL A 37 9.76 3.90 8.71
C VAL A 37 8.33 3.37 8.53
N VAL A 38 7.54 3.29 9.61
CA VAL A 38 6.21 2.66 9.58
C VAL A 38 5.26 3.36 8.59
N PRO A 39 5.14 4.70 8.54
CA PRO A 39 4.26 5.35 7.57
C PRO A 39 4.69 5.12 6.12
N ILE A 40 6.01 5.14 5.85
CA ILE A 40 6.56 4.88 4.52
C ILE A 40 6.22 3.44 4.09
N TRP A 41 6.42 2.48 4.99
CA TRP A 41 6.09 1.09 4.71
C TRP A 41 4.60 0.89 4.47
N LEU A 42 3.72 1.47 5.29
CA LEU A 42 2.28 1.40 5.09
C LEU A 42 1.85 2.00 3.74
N ALA A 43 2.45 3.13 3.33
CA ALA A 43 2.18 3.73 2.02
C ALA A 43 2.59 2.82 0.85
N THR A 44 3.66 2.03 1.00
CA THR A 44 4.05 1.07 -0.06
C THR A 44 3.16 -0.18 -0.11
N VAL A 45 2.48 -0.53 0.98
CA VAL A 45 1.62 -1.71 1.03
C VAL A 45 0.27 -1.44 0.36
N SER A 46 -0.24 -0.20 0.40
CA SER A 46 -1.51 0.17 -0.27
C SER A 46 -1.44 0.06 -1.79
N ASP A 47 -0.25 0.17 -2.40
CA ASP A 47 -0.11 0.17 -3.86
C ASP A 47 -0.12 -1.23 -4.49
N ASN A 48 -0.13 -2.31 -3.67
CA ASN A 48 -0.10 -3.69 -4.16
C ASN A 48 -1.49 -4.25 -4.58
N THR A 49 -2.59 -3.51 -4.39
CA THR A 49 -3.87 -3.89 -4.98
C THR A 49 -3.88 -3.53 -6.46
N THR A 50 -3.59 -4.51 -7.31
CA THR A 50 -3.68 -4.33 -8.76
C THR A 50 -5.14 -4.06 -9.13
N ASN A 51 -5.43 -2.83 -9.58
CA ASN A 51 -6.79 -2.43 -9.92
C ASN A 51 -7.25 -3.23 -11.14
N THR A 52 -8.03 -4.28 -10.91
CA THR A 52 -8.49 -5.14 -12.00
C THR A 52 -9.85 -4.63 -12.48
N VAL A 53 -9.91 -4.23 -13.74
CA VAL A 53 -11.10 -3.67 -14.37
C VAL A 53 -11.56 -4.61 -15.49
N GLU A 54 -12.77 -5.12 -15.38
CA GLU A 54 -13.43 -5.83 -16.47
C GLU A 54 -14.00 -4.84 -17.46
N VAL A 55 -13.82 -5.08 -18.76
CA VAL A 55 -14.29 -4.21 -19.83
C VAL A 55 -15.21 -4.99 -20.75
N LEU A 56 -16.50 -4.65 -20.73
CA LEU A 56 -17.49 -5.08 -21.71
C LEU A 56 -17.63 -4.00 -22.77
N ASP A 57 -17.00 -4.22 -23.94
CA ASP A 57 -17.11 -3.32 -25.09
C ASP A 57 -18.03 -3.90 -26.16
N GLU A 58 -19.26 -3.39 -26.24
CA GLU A 58 -20.22 -3.76 -27.28
C GLU A 58 -20.08 -2.90 -28.55
N SER A 59 -19.33 -1.80 -28.48
CA SER A 59 -19.06 -0.93 -29.63
C SER A 59 -18.02 -1.51 -30.58
N GLY A 60 -17.09 -2.32 -30.06
CA GLY A 60 -15.97 -2.90 -30.82
C GLY A 60 -14.88 -1.90 -31.20
N LEU A 61 -14.92 -0.67 -30.69
CA LEU A 61 -14.01 0.42 -31.05
C LEU A 61 -12.81 0.53 -30.11
N PHE A 62 -12.86 -0.04 -28.92
CA PHE A 62 -11.89 0.21 -27.85
C PHE A 62 -11.07 -1.01 -27.44
N GLY A 63 -11.20 -2.13 -28.15
CA GLY A 63 -10.56 -3.40 -27.81
C GLY A 63 -9.04 -3.35 -27.60
N ASN A 64 -8.34 -2.54 -28.38
CA ASN A 64 -6.88 -2.37 -28.29
C ASN A 64 -6.44 -1.10 -27.55
N THR A 65 -7.38 -0.32 -27.02
CA THR A 65 -7.10 0.96 -26.37
C THR A 65 -6.67 0.74 -24.91
N PHE A 66 -7.20 -0.28 -24.26
CA PHE A 66 -6.90 -0.59 -22.87
C PHE A 66 -5.58 -1.36 -22.75
N LYS A 67 -4.55 -0.71 -22.23
CA LYS A 67 -3.24 -1.32 -21.94
C LYS A 67 -3.10 -1.48 -20.43
N SER A 68 -2.79 -2.70 -19.99
CA SER A 68 -2.51 -2.97 -18.58
C SER A 68 -1.10 -2.49 -18.22
N ASP A 69 -0.94 -1.98 -17.01
CA ASP A 69 0.34 -1.56 -16.45
C ASP A 69 0.56 -2.16 -15.05
N LYS A 70 1.44 -1.56 -14.23
CA LYS A 70 1.75 -2.04 -12.88
C LYS A 70 0.64 -1.79 -11.87
N GLU A 71 -0.21 -0.78 -12.11
CA GLU A 71 -1.25 -0.33 -11.19
C GLU A 71 -2.64 -0.82 -11.60
N THR A 72 -2.89 -0.96 -12.90
CA THR A 72 -4.21 -1.31 -13.45
C THR A 72 -4.13 -2.44 -14.48
N ARG A 73 -4.99 -3.45 -14.30
CA ARG A 73 -5.15 -4.59 -15.20
C ARG A 73 -6.53 -4.55 -15.85
N TYR A 74 -6.56 -4.60 -17.18
CA TYR A 74 -7.81 -4.67 -17.94
C TYR A 74 -8.07 -6.09 -18.45
N ILE A 75 -9.30 -6.57 -18.26
CA ILE A 75 -9.76 -7.87 -18.76
C ILE A 75 -10.96 -7.63 -19.67
N MET A 76 -10.84 -7.97 -20.95
CA MET A 76 -11.97 -7.87 -21.86
C MET A 76 -12.93 -9.04 -21.66
N VAL A 77 -14.22 -8.73 -21.54
CA VAL A 77 -15.31 -9.69 -21.43
C VAL A 77 -16.29 -9.47 -22.57
N SER A 78 -16.89 -10.56 -23.06
CA SER A 78 -17.78 -10.55 -24.23
C SER A 78 -19.16 -11.17 -23.94
N VAL A 79 -19.48 -11.40 -22.67
CA VAL A 79 -20.77 -11.94 -22.22
C VAL A 79 -21.78 -10.79 -22.05
N SER A 80 -23.07 -11.10 -21.94
CA SER A 80 -24.10 -10.08 -21.68
C SER A 80 -23.84 -9.28 -20.40
N LEU A 81 -24.29 -8.03 -20.37
CA LEU A 81 -24.14 -7.13 -19.23
C LEU A 81 -24.65 -7.74 -17.92
N GLU A 82 -25.81 -8.39 -17.92
CA GLU A 82 -26.40 -8.99 -16.72
C GLU A 82 -25.58 -10.16 -16.17
N ALA A 83 -25.00 -10.98 -17.05
CA ALA A 83 -24.13 -12.07 -16.65
C ALA A 83 -22.81 -11.54 -16.06
N ASN A 84 -22.21 -10.50 -16.67
CA ASN A 84 -21.00 -9.88 -16.14
C ASN A 84 -21.25 -9.17 -14.81
N LYS A 85 -22.40 -8.50 -14.61
CA LYS A 85 -22.76 -7.94 -13.30
C LYS A 85 -22.82 -9.03 -12.23
N ALA A 86 -23.49 -10.15 -12.52
CA ALA A 86 -23.61 -11.25 -11.57
C ALA A 86 -22.26 -11.93 -11.28
N ALA A 87 -21.38 -12.04 -12.29
CA ALA A 87 -20.03 -12.57 -12.14
C ALA A 87 -19.13 -11.61 -11.35
N PHE A 88 -19.15 -10.32 -11.67
CA PHE A 88 -18.37 -9.27 -11.03
C PHE A 88 -18.61 -9.23 -9.51
N LEU A 89 -19.86 -9.36 -9.07
CA LEU A 89 -20.22 -9.41 -7.64
C LEU A 89 -19.59 -10.59 -6.87
N ARG A 90 -19.04 -11.59 -7.58
CA ARG A 90 -18.37 -12.76 -7.01
C ARG A 90 -16.85 -12.69 -7.13
N THR A 91 -16.32 -11.61 -7.70
CA THR A 91 -14.89 -11.36 -7.89
C THR A 91 -14.41 -10.26 -6.95
N ASP A 92 -13.10 -10.23 -6.69
CA ASP A 92 -12.43 -9.12 -5.97
C ASP A 92 -11.98 -8.00 -6.93
N TYR A 93 -12.59 -7.91 -8.11
CA TYR A 93 -12.24 -6.90 -9.11
C TYR A 93 -12.73 -5.51 -8.70
N THR A 94 -11.99 -4.50 -9.12
CA THR A 94 -12.19 -3.11 -8.69
C THR A 94 -13.39 -2.49 -9.38
N ALA A 95 -13.59 -2.76 -10.67
CA ALA A 95 -14.67 -2.17 -11.45
C ALA A 95 -15.07 -3.03 -12.66
N LEU A 96 -16.31 -2.83 -13.11
CA LEU A 96 -16.82 -3.29 -14.38
C LEU A 96 -17.14 -2.06 -15.25
N LEU A 97 -16.41 -1.90 -16.35
CA LEU A 97 -16.63 -0.87 -17.36
C LEU A 97 -17.53 -1.43 -18.46
N TYR A 98 -18.65 -0.77 -18.71
CA TYR A 98 -19.57 -1.10 -19.80
C TYR A 98 -19.57 0.00 -20.85
N ILE A 99 -19.26 -0.35 -22.09
CA ILE A 99 -19.29 0.53 -23.25
C ILE A 99 -20.41 0.03 -24.17
N PRO A 100 -21.56 0.74 -24.25
CA PRO A 100 -22.66 0.36 -25.12
C PRO A 100 -22.30 0.61 -26.60
N GLN A 101 -23.08 0.03 -27.51
CA GLN A 101 -23.01 0.37 -28.93
C GLN A 101 -23.17 1.89 -29.13
N LEU A 102 -22.24 2.48 -29.87
CA LEU A 102 -22.25 3.90 -30.20
C LEU A 102 -22.85 4.09 -31.60
N ASP A 103 -23.91 4.89 -31.68
CA ASP A 103 -24.48 5.31 -32.96
C ASP A 103 -23.77 6.61 -33.41
N ILE A 104 -22.75 6.45 -34.25
CA ILE A 104 -21.83 7.55 -34.65
C ILE A 104 -22.41 8.41 -35.79
N ASN A 105 -23.61 8.08 -36.28
CA ASN A 105 -24.22 8.71 -37.46
C ASN A 105 -25.37 9.66 -37.15
N LYS A 106 -25.42 10.27 -35.96
CA LYS A 106 -26.48 11.20 -35.58
C LYS A 106 -26.05 12.66 -35.63
#